data_AF-A0A141RJP2-F1
#
_entry.id   AF-A0A141RJP2-F1
#
_cell.length_a   1.000
_cell.length_b   1.000
_cell.length_c   1.000
_cell.angle_alpha   90.00
_cell.angle_beta   90.00
_cell.angle_gamma   90.00
#
_symmetry.space_group_name_H-M   'P 1'
#
loop_
_entity.id
_entity.type
_entity.pdbx_description
1 polymer ?
#
loop_
_entity_poly.entity_id
_entity_poly.type
_entity_poly.pdbx_seq_one_letter_code
_entity_poly.pdbx_strand_id
1 'polypeptide(L)'
;GASLFSRGYATGSAGNLSLLLPDGNLLATPTGACLGELQAQRLSVVTLQGEWISGDKPSKEVTFHRAVYLHNPACKAIVHL
;
A
#
# COMPACT_ATOMS: atom_id res chain seq x y z
N GLY A 1 -6.77 -6.04 4.21
CA GLY A 1 -7.88 -5.38 3.50
C GLY A 1 -9.23 -5.77 4.08
N ALA A 2 -9.75 -6.95 3.71
CA ALA A 2 -11.13 -7.38 3.99
C ALA A 2 -11.60 -7.20 5.44
N SER A 3 -10.76 -7.51 6.43
CA SER A 3 -11.11 -7.31 7.85
C SER A 3 -11.32 -5.84 8.23
N LEU A 4 -10.59 -4.89 7.63
CA LEU A 4 -10.76 -3.45 7.90
C LEU A 4 -12.04 -2.93 7.26
N PHE A 5 -12.29 -3.34 6.01
CA PHE A 5 -13.50 -2.99 5.27
C PHE A 5 -14.78 -3.54 5.95
N SER A 6 -14.78 -4.82 6.32
CA SER A 6 -15.93 -5.46 7.02
C SER A 6 -16.23 -4.83 8.38
N ARG A 7 -15.25 -4.21 9.02
CA ARG A 7 -15.42 -3.46 10.28
C ARG A 7 -15.83 -1.99 10.07
N GLY A 8 -16.01 -1.55 8.82
CA GLY A 8 -16.44 -0.20 8.48
C GLY A 8 -15.35 0.86 8.58
N TYR A 9 -14.08 0.48 8.72
CA TYR A 9 -12.96 1.42 8.80
C TYR A 9 -12.57 2.02 7.44
N ALA A 10 -13.01 1.40 6.35
CA ALA A 10 -12.79 1.88 4.99
C ALA A 10 -14.03 1.57 4.16
N THR A 11 -14.43 2.50 3.29
CA THR A 11 -15.62 2.36 2.43
C THR A 11 -15.27 2.68 0.98
N GLY A 12 -15.84 1.95 0.03
CA GLY A 12 -15.49 2.10 -1.39
C GLY A 12 -13.99 1.93 -1.60
N SER A 13 -13.36 2.93 -2.23
CA SER A 13 -11.90 2.97 -2.47
C SER A 13 -11.12 3.80 -1.45
N ALA A 14 -11.71 4.12 -0.29
CA ALA A 14 -11.01 4.79 0.79
C ALA A 14 -10.03 3.85 1.50
N GLY A 15 -8.97 4.42 2.06
CA GLY A 15 -7.89 3.70 2.71
C GLY A 15 -6.92 3.02 1.75
N ASN A 16 -5.70 2.79 2.22
CA ASN A 16 -4.66 2.08 1.49
C ASN A 16 -3.67 1.43 2.44
N LEU A 17 -2.97 0.43 1.92
CA LEU A 17 -2.02 -0.37 2.69
C LEU A 17 -0.68 -0.37 1.96
N SER A 18 0.41 -0.41 2.71
CA SER A 18 1.69 -0.84 2.16
C SER A 18 2.51 -1.66 3.14
N LEU A 19 3.45 -2.44 2.60
CA LEU A 19 4.34 -3.34 3.31
C LEU A 19 5.76 -3.18 2.76
N LEU A 20 6.76 -3.16 3.63
CA LEU A 20 8.17 -3.26 3.24
C LEU A 20 8.53 -4.74 3.03
N LEU A 21 8.96 -5.09 1.83
CA LEU A 21 9.36 -6.44 1.45
C LEU A 21 10.83 -6.73 1.85
N PRO A 22 11.22 -8.01 1.97
CA PRO A 22 12.58 -8.39 2.32
C PRO A 22 13.66 -7.92 1.34
N ASP A 23 13.29 -7.69 0.07
CA ASP A 23 14.17 -7.19 -0.99
C ASP A 23 14.35 -5.67 -0.96
N GLY A 24 13.71 -4.97 -0.01
CA GLY A 24 13.77 -3.52 0.14
C GLY A 24 12.74 -2.75 -0.69
N ASN A 25 11.86 -3.43 -1.43
CA ASN A 25 10.76 -2.80 -2.15
C ASN A 25 9.51 -2.64 -1.29
N LEU A 26 8.58 -1.80 -1.73
CA LEU A 26 7.27 -1.62 -1.13
C LEU A 26 6.21 -2.34 -1.96
N LEU A 27 5.41 -3.17 -1.30
CA LEU A 27 4.14 -3.66 -1.84
C LEU A 27 3.04 -2.70 -1.38
N ALA A 28 2.23 -2.16 -2.28
CA ALA A 28 1.18 -1.19 -1.96
C ALA A 28 -0.13 -1.50 -2.69
N THR A 29 -1.25 -1.05 -2.13
CA THR A 29 -2.54 -1.11 -2.82
C THR A 29 -2.58 -0.13 -3.99
N PRO A 30 -3.12 -0.52 -5.15
CA PRO A 30 -3.21 0.36 -6.30
C PRO A 30 -4.26 1.45 -6.11
N THR A 31 -4.17 2.49 -6.94
CA THR A 31 -5.13 3.61 -6.89
C THR A 31 -6.56 3.12 -7.15
N GLY A 32 -7.53 3.60 -6.37
CA GLY A 32 -8.94 3.25 -6.53
C GLY A 32 -9.31 1.83 -6.08
N ALA A 33 -8.40 1.09 -5.45
CA ALA A 33 -8.69 -0.26 -4.96
C ALA A 33 -9.64 -0.24 -3.76
N CYS A 34 -10.60 -1.16 -3.74
CA CYS A 34 -11.39 -1.46 -2.54
C CYS A 34 -10.60 -2.39 -1.61
N LEU A 35 -10.40 -1.99 -0.35
CA LEU A 35 -9.70 -2.84 0.63
C LEU A 35 -10.44 -4.17 0.88
N GLY A 36 -11.75 -4.21 0.63
CA GLY A 36 -12.58 -5.42 0.71
C GLY A 36 -12.27 -6.46 -0.36
N GLU A 37 -11.74 -6.05 -1.52
CA GLU A 37 -11.68 -6.85 -2.75
C GLU A 37 -10.28 -6.86 -3.37
N LEU A 38 -9.24 -6.69 -2.56
CA LEU A 38 -7.86 -6.69 -3.03
C LEU A 38 -7.49 -8.02 -3.70
N GLN A 39 -6.90 -7.92 -4.90
CA GLN A 39 -6.35 -9.04 -5.64
C GLN A 39 -4.83 -8.99 -5.57
N ALA A 40 -4.20 -10.07 -5.11
CA ALA A 40 -2.75 -10.10 -4.88
C ALA A 40 -1.94 -9.76 -6.13
N GLN A 41 -2.38 -10.22 -7.31
CA GLN A 41 -1.71 -10.01 -8.59
C GLN A 41 -1.77 -8.56 -9.09
N ARG A 42 -2.65 -7.73 -8.51
CA ARG A 42 -2.83 -6.32 -8.88
C ARG A 42 -2.08 -5.36 -7.97
N LEU A 43 -1.50 -5.85 -6.87
CA LEU A 43 -0.77 -5.02 -5.92
C LEU A 43 0.46 -4.39 -6.58
N SER A 44 0.67 -3.10 -6.32
CA SER A 44 1.77 -2.33 -6.89
C SER A 44 3.06 -2.65 -6.16
N VAL A 45 4.15 -2.90 -6.90
CA VAL A 45 5.50 -2.95 -6.33
C VAL A 45 6.23 -1.66 -6.70
N VAL A 46 6.75 -0.97 -5.69
CA VAL A 46 7.44 0.32 -5.84
C VAL A 46 8.75 0.28 -5.06
N THR A 47 9.85 0.76 -5.63
CA THR A 47 11.11 0.87 -4.87
C THR A 47 11.01 1.91 -3.76
N LEU A 48 11.91 1.86 -2.78
CA LEU A 48 12.04 2.95 -1.80
C LEU A 48 12.42 4.29 -2.43
N GLN A 49 12.97 4.28 -3.65
CA GLN A 49 13.28 5.48 -4.45
C GLN A 49 12.06 6.02 -5.22
N GLY A 50 10.97 5.26 -5.29
CA GLY A 50 9.70 5.70 -5.88
C GLY A 50 9.45 5.19 -7.30
N GLU A 51 10.32 4.32 -7.81
CA GLU A 51 10.16 3.69 -9.11
C GLU A 51 9.08 2.61 -9.04
N TRP A 52 8.10 2.65 -9.95
CA TRP A 52 7.06 1.63 -10.04
C TRP A 52 7.55 0.47 -10.90
N ILE A 53 7.61 -0.73 -10.30
CA ILE A 53 8.21 -1.92 -10.89
C ILE A 53 7.16 -2.81 -11.57
N SER A 54 6.05 -3.08 -10.90
CA SER A 54 5.04 -4.03 -11.35
C SER A 54 3.69 -3.86 -10.66
N GLY A 55 2.70 -4.66 -11.09
CA GLY A 55 1.31 -4.56 -10.62
C GLY A 55 0.57 -3.39 -11.26
N ASP A 56 -0.56 -3.01 -10.68
CA ASP A 56 -1.31 -1.84 -11.14
C ASP A 56 -0.69 -0.53 -10.64
N LYS A 57 -1.15 0.60 -11.17
CA LYS A 57 -0.66 1.93 -10.77
C LYS A 57 -0.84 2.17 -9.26
N PRO A 58 0.23 2.51 -8.51
CA PRO A 58 0.14 2.74 -7.07
C PRO A 58 -0.73 3.94 -6.72
N SER A 59 -1.27 3.95 -5.50
CA SER A 59 -1.89 5.15 -4.92
C SER A 59 -0.91 6.32 -4.90
N LYS A 60 -1.40 7.55 -5.12
CA LYS A 60 -0.60 8.78 -4.96
C LYS A 60 -0.01 8.92 -3.56
N GLU A 61 -0.66 8.29 -2.57
CA GLU A 61 -0.25 8.29 -1.17
C GLU A 61 0.97 7.39 -0.90
N VAL A 62 1.42 6.58 -1.87
CA VAL A 62 2.66 5.79 -1.71
C VAL A 62 3.87 6.68 -1.45
N THR A 63 3.86 7.92 -1.95
CA THR A 63 4.90 8.92 -1.66
C THR A 63 4.97 9.25 -0.16
N PHE A 64 3.82 9.38 0.50
CA PHE A 64 3.75 9.58 1.95
C PHE A 64 4.24 8.33 2.70
N HIS A 65 3.83 7.13 2.27
CA HIS A 65 4.27 5.87 2.88
C HIS A 65 5.80 5.71 2.80
N ARG A 66 6.39 6.02 1.64
CA ARG A 66 7.85 6.03 1.44
C ARG A 66 8.56 6.95 2.42
N ALA A 67 8.04 8.16 2.64
CA ALA A 67 8.63 9.09 3.58
C ALA A 67 8.65 8.50 5.01
N VAL A 68 7.57 7.84 5.42
CA VAL A 68 7.50 7.16 6.73
C VAL A 68 8.53 6.03 6.84
N TYR A 69 8.66 5.17 5.82
CA TYR A 69 9.68 4.10 5.85
C TYR A 69 11.11 4.63 5.89
N LEU A 70 11.41 5.71 5.16
CA LEU A 70 12.73 6.33 5.15
C LEU A 70 13.09 6.95 6.51
N HIS A 71 12.12 7.53 7.22
CA HIS A 71 12.34 8.16 8.53
C HIS A 71 12.26 7.17 9.70
N ASN A 72 11.56 6.04 9.53
CA ASN A 72 11.43 5.01 10.55
C ASN A 72 11.82 3.63 9.99
N PRO A 73 13.10 3.25 10.06
CA PRO A 73 13.58 1.95 9.57
C PRO A 73 12.93 0.73 10.24
N ALA A 74 12.36 0.91 11.44
CA ALA A 74 11.63 -0.15 12.14
C ALA A 74 10.21 -0.36 11.58
N CYS A 75 9.65 0.60 10.84
CA CYS A 75 8.35 0.46 10.19
C CYS A 75 8.42 -0.60 9.09
N LYS A 76 7.49 -1.57 9.10
CA LYS A 76 7.37 -2.64 8.08
C LYS A 76 6.01 -2.69 7.39
N ALA A 77 5.02 -1.98 7.91
CA ALA A 77 3.67 -1.93 7.35
C ALA A 77 3.03 -0.59 7.70
N ILE A 78 2.22 -0.06 6.78
CA ILE A 78 1.40 1.13 6.99
C ILE A 78 -0.04 0.79 6.61
N VAL A 79 -0.95 1.23 7.48
CA VAL A 79 -2.40 1.17 7.27
C VAL A 79 -2.92 2.60 7.35
N HIS A 80 -3.50 3.09 6.25
CA HIS A 80 -4.17 4.38 6.17
C HIS A 80 -5.65 4.14 5.86
N LEU A 81 -6.55 4.78 6.60
CA LEU A 81 -8.00 4.54 6.59
C LEU A 81 -8.74 5.86 6.38
#